data_AF-A0A386PR33-F1
#
_entry.id   AF-A0A386PR33-F1
#
_cell.length_a   1.000
_cell.length_b   1.000
_cell.length_c   1.000
_cell.angle_alpha   90.00
_cell.angle_beta   90.00
_cell.angle_gamma   90.00
#
_symmetry.space_group_name_H-M   'P 1'
#
loop_
_entity.id
_entity.type
_entity.pdbx_description
1 polymer ?
#
loop_
_entity_poly.entity_id
_entity_poly.type
_entity_poly.pdbx_seq_one_letter_code
_entity_poly.pdbx_strand_id
1 'polypeptide(L)' 'MKISKAKSGFSNFSATMIYLATQTGMRYEEVTALTWDKINFDNSTILVNKAYRCDETELQSAKTPSSVR' A
#
# COMPACT_ATOMS: atom_id res chain seq x y z
N MET A 1 0.68 -14.28 9.32
CA MET A 1 -0.51 -13.97 8.47
C MET A 1 -1.86 -14.21 9.16
N LYS A 2 -2.06 -15.31 9.90
CA LYS A 2 -3.37 -15.63 10.52
C LYS A 2 -3.88 -14.58 11.52
N ILE A 3 -2.98 -13.98 12.31
CA ILE A 3 -3.34 -12.98 13.34
C ILE A 3 -3.75 -11.64 12.72
N SER A 4 -3.03 -11.19 11.70
CA SER A 4 -3.32 -9.92 11.01
C SER A 4 -4.64 -10.00 10.23
N LYS A 5 -4.93 -11.12 9.56
CA LYS A 5 -6.23 -11.37 8.91
C LYS A 5 -7.40 -11.44 9.90
N ALA A 6 -7.19 -12.03 11.09
CA ALA A 6 -8.24 -12.13 12.11
C ALA A 6 -8.58 -10.78 12.75
N LYS A 7 -7.61 -9.85 12.81
CA LYS A 7 -7.78 -8.51 13.39
C LYS A 7 -8.05 -7.43 12.34
N SER A 8 -7.92 -7.74 11.05
CA SER A 8 -8.20 -6.80 9.97
C SER A 8 -9.70 -6.56 9.87
N GLY A 9 -10.11 -5.30 9.97
CA GLY A 9 -11.50 -4.87 9.86
C GLY A 9 -11.56 -3.35 9.85
N PHE A 10 -12.76 -2.80 9.62
CA PHE A 10 -12.96 -1.35 9.51
C PHE A 10 -12.55 -0.56 10.77
N SER A 11 -12.53 -1.22 11.93
CA SER A 11 -12.10 -0.65 13.21
C SER A 11 -10.59 -0.70 13.44
N ASN A 12 -9.83 -1.51 12.69
CA ASN A 12 -8.41 -1.77 12.90
C ASN A 12 -7.59 -1.56 11.63
N PHE A 13 -7.39 -0.29 11.27
CA PHE A 13 -6.61 0.12 10.09
C PHE A 13 -5.16 -0.37 10.12
N SER A 14 -4.51 -0.38 11.28
CA SER A 14 -3.11 -0.86 11.35
C SER A 14 -2.99 -2.34 11.00
N ALA A 15 -3.95 -3.17 11.41
CA ALA A 15 -3.94 -4.60 11.12
C ALA A 15 -4.23 -4.88 9.63
N THR A 16 -5.12 -4.10 9.00
CA THR A 16 -5.38 -4.20 7.55
C THR A 16 -4.16 -3.78 6.74
N MET A 17 -3.47 -2.70 7.13
CA MET A 17 -2.22 -2.27 6.47
C MET A 17 -1.13 -3.33 6.56
N ILE A 18 -0.90 -3.92 7.74
CA ILE A 18 0.09 -4.99 7.92
C ILE A 18 -0.28 -6.22 7.08
N TYR A 19 -1.56 -6.60 7.06
CA TYR A 19 -2.02 -7.72 6.24
C TYR A 19 -1.76 -7.46 4.75
N LEU A 20 -2.13 -6.29 4.24
CA LEU A 20 -1.93 -5.90 2.85
C LEU A 20 -0.43 -5.89 2.48
N ALA A 21 0.41 -5.20 3.28
CA ALA A 21 1.85 -5.11 3.05
C ALA A 21 2.53 -6.49 3.05
N THR A 22 2.13 -7.38 3.96
CA THR A 22 2.67 -8.76 4.01
C THR A 22 2.19 -9.65 2.88
N GLN A 23 1.03 -9.38 2.27
CA GLN A 23 0.50 -10.16 1.16
C GLN A 23 1.07 -9.72 -0.20
N THR A 24 1.33 -8.42 -0.39
CA THR A 24 1.78 -7.85 -1.66
C THR A 24 3.27 -7.52 -1.69
N GLY A 25 3.92 -7.45 -0.52
CA GLY A 25 5.32 -7.02 -0.40
C GLY A 25 5.53 -5.51 -0.55
N MET A 26 4.44 -4.71 -0.51
CA MET A 26 4.52 -3.25 -0.59
C MET A 26 5.19 -2.65 0.64
N ARG A 27 5.90 -1.54 0.43
CA ARG A 27 6.44 -0.70 1.51
C ARG A 27 5.32 0.06 2.21
N TYR A 28 5.57 0.45 3.46
CA TYR A 28 4.64 1.27 4.24
C TYR A 28 4.16 2.51 3.47
N GLU A 29 5.09 3.21 2.83
CA GLU A 29 4.85 4.44 2.05
C GLU A 29 3.94 4.21 0.83
N GLU A 30 4.00 3.02 0.23
CA GLU A 30 3.16 2.64 -0.91
C GLU A 30 1.74 2.28 -0.45
N VAL A 31 1.63 1.64 0.72
CA VAL A 31 0.32 1.29 1.31
C VAL A 31 -0.43 2.54 1.78
N THR A 32 0.28 3.53 2.34
CA THR A 32 -0.34 4.80 2.78
C THR A 32 -0.74 5.70 1.63
N ALA A 33 -0.04 5.65 0.50
CA ALA A 33 -0.36 6.42 -0.70
C ALA A 33 -1.47 5.79 -1.58
N LEU A 34 -2.01 4.62 -1.18
CA LEU A 34 -2.98 3.90 -1.99
C LEU A 34 -4.34 4.60 -1.98
N THR A 35 -4.83 4.91 -3.18
CA THR A 35 -6.14 5.52 -3.40
C THR A 35 -7.09 4.53 -4.10
N TRP A 36 -8.40 4.70 -3.89
CA TRP A 36 -9.43 3.76 -4.40
C TRP A 36 -9.42 3.61 -5.93
N ASP A 37 -8.97 4.62 -6.69
CA ASP A 37 -8.83 4.56 -8.15
C ASP A 37 -7.72 3.61 -8.63
N LYS A 38 -6.88 3.10 -7.72
CA LYS A 38 -5.77 2.18 -8.02
C LYS A 38 -6.06 0.72 -7.68
N ILE A 39 -7.26 0.42 -7.20
CA ILE A 39 -7.68 -0.93 -6.83
C ILE A 39 -8.67 -1.43 -7.87
N ASN A 40 -8.29 -2.47 -8.60
CA ASN A 40 -9.18 -3.15 -9.53
C ASN A 40 -9.62 -4.48 -8.90
N PHE A 41 -10.86 -4.50 -8.40
CA PHE A 41 -11.43 -5.68 -7.76
C PHE A 41 -11.75 -6.81 -8.75
N ASP A 42 -12.12 -6.47 -9.99
CA ASP A 42 -12.45 -7.46 -11.02
C ASP A 42 -11.23 -8.29 -11.41
N ASN A 43 -10.07 -7.63 -11.54
CA ASN A 43 -8.81 -8.25 -11.89
C ASN A 43 -7.96 -8.63 -10.66
N SER A 44 -8.45 -8.37 -9.45
CA SER A 44 -7.70 -8.58 -8.19
C SER A 44 -6.30 -7.96 -8.22
N THR A 45 -6.16 -6.78 -8.84
CA THR A 45 -4.88 -6.10 -9.02
C THR A 45 -4.84 -4.76 -8.30
N ILE A 46 -3.65 -4.42 -7.80
CA ILE A 46 -3.37 -3.14 -7.14
C ILE A 46 -2.25 -2.46 -7.93
N LEU A 47 -2.52 -1.24 -8.40
CA LEU A 47 -1.53 -0.46 -9.14
C LEU A 47 -0.73 0.43 -8.18
N VAL A 48 0.55 0.12 -8.02
CA VAL A 48 1.46 0.87 -7.14
C VAL A 48 2.29 1.85 -7.97
N ASN A 49 1.85 3.11 -8.00
CA ASN A 49 2.57 4.17 -8.73
C ASN A 49 2.98 5.36 -7.87
N LYS A 50 2.47 5.45 -6.64
CA LYS A 50 2.76 6.54 -5.72
C LYS A 50 3.24 6.01 -4.37
N ALA A 51 4.09 6.78 -3.71
CA ALA A 51 4.55 6.53 -2.35
C ALA A 51 4.46 7.83 -1.54
N TYR A 52 4.04 7.71 -0.29
CA TYR A 52 3.95 8.81 0.64
C TYR A 52 5.32 9.06 1.26
N ARG A 53 5.82 10.30 1.16
CA ARG A 53 7.08 10.69 1.80
C ARG A 53 6.76 11.58 2.99
N CYS A 54 7.34 11.32 4.16
CA CYS A 54 7.10 12.17 5.33
C CYS A 54 7.80 13.54 5.25
N ASP A 55 8.86 13.63 4.46
CA ASP A 55 9.69 14.85 4.31
C ASP A 55 9.02 15.91 3.43
N GLU A 56 8.15 15.47 2.52
CA GLU A 56 7.48 16.32 1.54
C GLU A 56 6.00 15.96 1.58
N THR A 57 5.12 16.93 1.85
CA THR A 57 3.66 16.74 1.95
C THR A 57 2.98 16.28 0.65
N GLU A 58 3.76 15.89 -0.36
CA GLU A 58 3.33 15.56 -1.71
C GLU A 58 3.58 14.07 -2.02
N LEU A 59 2.64 13.46 -2.74
CA LEU A 59 2.75 12.08 -3.18
C LEU A 59 3.74 11.99 -4.34
N GLN A 60 4.89 11.34 -4.14
CA GLN A 60 5.88 11.12 -5.18
C GLN A 60 5.67 9.78 -5.91
N SER A 61 6.31 9.64 -7.08
CA SER A 61 6.35 8.36 -7.81
C SER A 61 6.97 7.26 -6.95
N ALA A 62 6.36 6.07 -6.93
CA ALA A 62 6.86 4.91 -6.17
C ALA A 62 8.26 4.45 -6.61
N LYS A 63 8.69 4.82 -7.82
CA LYS A 63 10.03 4.57 -8.33
C LYS A 63 10.66 5.90 -8.76
N THR A 64 11.82 6.20 -8.19
CA THR A 64 12.75 7.18 -8.75
C THR A 64 13.46 6.59 -9.98
N PRO A 65 13.96 7.42 -10.91
CA PRO A 65 14.67 6.94 -12.11
C PRO A 65 15.86 6.03 -11.76
N SER A 66 16.53 6.29 -10.63
CA SER A 66 17.63 5.47 -10.12
C SER A 66 17.20 4.08 -9.64
N SER A 67 15.91 3.86 -9.35
CA SER A 67 15.40 2.58 -8.87
C SER A 67 14.92 1.69 -10.01
N VAL A 68 14.50 2.25 -11.15
CA VAL A 68 14.05 1.48 -12.32
C VAL A 68 15.22 0.58 -12.78
N ARG A 69 14.99 -0.73 -12.78
CA ARG A 69 15.93 -1.75 -13.26
C ARG A 69 15.35 -2.37 -14.52
#